data_AF-A0A4Y7ZNQ0-F1
#
_entry.id   AF-A0A4Y7ZNQ0-F1
#
_cell.length_a   1.000
_cell.length_b   1.000
_cell.length_c   1.000
_cell.angle_alpha   90.00
_cell.angle_beta   90.00
_cell.angle_gamma   90.00
#
_symmetry.space_group_name_H-M   'P 1'
#
loop_
_entity.id
_entity.type
_entity.pdbx_description
1 polymer ?
#
loop_
_entity_poly.entity_id
_entity_poly.type
_entity_poly.pdbx_seq_one_letter_code
_entity_poly.pdbx_strand_id
1 'polypeptide(L)' 'MVIMKRLDLREIRCPLALVLLKQQLLTLETNHTLEVLFVDQAVMQDILLYLNKKNYTYNREKNKLFVTL' A
#
# COMPACT_ATOMS: atom_id res chain seq x y z
N MET A 1 3.82 -0.98 20.57
CA MET A 1 4.52 -1.90 19.66
C MET A 1 3.84 -1.77 18.31
N VAL A 2 4.48 -1.11 17.33
CA VAL A 2 3.88 -0.93 16.00
C VAL A 2 4.05 -2.25 15.25
N ILE A 3 2.93 -2.87 14.85
CA ILE A 3 2.96 -4.12 14.10
C ILE A 3 2.99 -3.76 12.61
N MET A 4 4.02 -4.24 11.92
CA MET A 4 4.23 -3.96 10.49
C MET A 4 3.78 -5.15 9.65
N LYS A 5 2.73 -4.95 8.84
CA LYS A 5 2.30 -5.92 7.82
C LYS A 5 3.00 -5.60 6.50
N ARG A 6 3.37 -6.62 5.73
CA ARG A 6 4.06 -6.47 4.44
C ARG A 6 3.19 -7.00 3.31
N LEU A 7 3.05 -6.20 2.25
CA LEU A 7 2.39 -6.56 1.01
C LEU A 7 3.39 -6.45 -0.14
N ASP A 8 3.79 -7.58 -0.72
CA ASP A 8 4.69 -7.61 -1.85
C ASP A 8 3.91 -7.60 -3.17
N LEU A 9 3.99 -6.50 -3.91
CA LEU A 9 3.35 -6.32 -5.21
C LEU A 9 4.36 -6.34 -6.37
N ARG A 10 5.63 -6.71 -6.11
CA ARG A 10 6.70 -6.64 -7.11
C ARG A 10 6.44 -7.50 -8.34
N GLU A 11 5.79 -8.64 -8.17
CA GLU A 11 5.43 -9.55 -9.26
C GLU A 11 3.95 -9.48 -9.64
N ILE A 12 3.17 -8.60 -8.99
CA ILE A 12 1.73 -8.49 -9.19
C ILE A 12 1.43 -7.28 -10.07
N ARG A 13 0.85 -7.54 -11.25
CA ARG A 13 0.40 -6.49 -12.17
C ARG A 13 -0.98 -5.95 -11.79
N CYS A 14 -1.28 -4.73 -12.22
CA CYS A 14 -2.64 -4.20 -12.19
C CYS A 14 -3.59 -5.09 -13.03
N PRO A 15 -4.87 -5.25 -12.61
CA PRO A 15 -5.53 -4.59 -11.47
C PRO A 15 -5.41 -5.34 -10.13
N LEU A 16 -4.83 -6.54 -10.11
CA LEU A 16 -4.80 -7.41 -8.93
C LEU A 16 -4.06 -6.77 -7.75
N ALA A 17 -2.98 -6.04 -8.02
CA ALA A 17 -2.22 -5.29 -7.02
C ALA A 17 -3.09 -4.32 -6.21
N LEU A 18 -3.98 -3.58 -6.88
CA LEU A 18 -4.89 -2.63 -6.23
C LEU A 18 -5.97 -3.33 -5.39
N VAL A 19 -6.44 -4.50 -5.84
CA VAL A 19 -7.44 -5.29 -5.08
C VAL A 19 -6.83 -5.81 -3.78
N LEU A 20 -5.63 -6.38 -3.84
CA LEU A 20 -4.93 -6.88 -2.66
C LEU A 20 -4.62 -5.77 -1.67
N LEU A 21 -4.18 -4.60 -2.16
CA LEU A 21 -3.96 -3.43 -1.31
C LEU A 21 -5.24 -3.05 -0.57
N LYS A 22 -6.38 -2.95 -1.26
CA LYS A 22 -7.67 -2.61 -0.65
C LYS A 22 -8.05 -3.59 0.46
N GLN A 23 -7.89 -4.89 0.22
CA GLN A 23 -8.20 -5.91 1.22
C GLN A 23 -7.30 -5.77 2.46
N GLN A 24 -6.01 -5.50 2.28
CA GLN A 24 -5.10 -5.26 3.39
C GLN A 24 -5.45 -4.00 4.17
N LEU A 25 -5.78 -2.90 3.48
CA LEU A 25 -6.17 -1.64 4.14
C LEU A 25 -7.49 -1.73 4.90
N LEU A 26 -8.43 -2.56 4.45
CA LEU A 26 -9.69 -2.83 5.17
C LEU A 26 -9.49 -3.67 6.42
N THR A 27 -8.40 -4.43 6.51
CA THR A 27 -8.06 -5.32 7.63
C THR A 27 -6.89 -4.79 8.45
N LEU A 28 -6.46 -3.55 8.17
CA LEU A 28 -5.41 -2.87 8.90
C LEU A 28 -6.05 -2.25 10.15
N GLU A 29 -5.61 -2.68 11.32
CA GLU A 29 -6.07 -2.13 12.59
C GLU A 29 -5.35 -0.81 12.88
N THR A 30 -5.96 0.04 13.70
CA THR A 30 -5.34 1.27 14.21
C THR A 30 -4.01 0.95 14.91
N ASN A 31 -2.97 1.77 14.69
CA ASN A 31 -1.57 1.55 15.11
C ASN A 31 -0.78 0.48 14.32
N HIS A 32 -1.30 -0.02 13.21
CA HIS A 32 -0.53 -0.87 12.28
C HIS A 32 0.01 -0.06 11.11
N THR A 33 1.15 -0.51 10.60
CA THR A 33 1.75 0.03 9.37
C THR A 33 1.76 -1.04 8.29
N LEU A 34 1.35 -0.69 7.09
CA LEU A 34 1.44 -1.56 5.91
C LEU A 34 2.62 -1.13 5.04
N GLU A 35 3.66 -1.96 4.95
CA GLU A 35 4.77 -1.81 3.98
C GLU A 35 4.37 -2.48 2.66
N VAL A 36 4.26 -1.70 1.59
CA VAL A 36 3.96 -2.17 0.23
C VAL A 36 5.23 -2.11 -0.60
N LEU A 37 5.64 -3.23 -1.21
CA LEU A 37 6.79 -3.30 -2.11
C LEU A 37 6.33 -3.33 -3.57
N PHE A 38 6.98 -2.59 -4.46
CA PHE A 38 6.64 -2.54 -5.89
C PHE A 38 7.89 -2.35 -6.77
N VAL A 39 7.80 -2.73 -8.06
CA VAL A 39 8.92 -2.60 -9.02
C VAL A 39 8.78 -1.35 -9.89
N ASP A 40 7.56 -0.97 -10.26
CA ASP A 40 7.30 0.10 -11.23
C ASP A 40 6.47 1.24 -10.63
N GLN A 41 6.86 2.48 -10.93
CA GLN A 41 6.13 3.68 -10.53
C GLN A 41 4.78 3.82 -11.24
N ALA A 42 4.63 3.28 -12.45
CA ALA A 42 3.37 3.32 -13.19
C ALA A 42 2.27 2.56 -12.44
N VAL A 43 2.59 1.37 -11.92
CA VAL A 43 1.69 0.56 -11.07
C VAL A 43 1.33 1.30 -9.78
N MET A 44 2.21 2.17 -9.29
CA MET A 44 1.98 2.92 -8.07
C MET A 44 1.04 4.13 -8.25
N GLN A 45 0.89 4.70 -9.45
CA GLN A 45 0.03 5.88 -9.62
C GLN A 45 -1.41 5.59 -9.19
N ASP A 46 -1.97 4.46 -9.60
CA ASP A 46 -3.32 4.04 -9.21
C ASP A 46 -3.46 3.84 -7.70
N ILE A 47 -2.42 3.29 -7.07
CA ILE A 47 -2.36 3.09 -5.62
C ILE A 47 -2.36 4.44 -4.89
N LEU A 48 -1.51 5.38 -5.30
CA LEU A 48 -1.44 6.71 -4.69
C LEU A 48 -2.73 7.48 -4.89
N LEU A 49 -3.33 7.42 -6.08
CA LEU A 49 -4.63 8.03 -6.37
C LEU A 49 -5.72 7.46 -5.45
N TYR A 50 -5.73 6.15 -5.24
CA TYR A 50 -6.66 5.50 -4.32
C TYR A 50 -6.45 5.96 -2.87
N LEU A 51 -5.21 5.97 -2.39
CA LEU A 51 -4.86 6.37 -1.03
C LEU A 51 -5.24 7.83 -0.75
N ASN A 52 -4.90 8.73 -1.67
CA ASN A 52 -5.27 10.14 -1.60
C ASN A 52 -6.78 10.31 -1.59
N LYS A 53 -7.51 9.61 -2.48
CA LYS A 53 -8.99 9.66 -2.53
C LYS A 53 -9.65 9.20 -1.24
N LYS A 54 -8.99 8.31 -0.49
CA LYS A 54 -9.49 7.76 0.77
C LYS A 54 -8.90 8.45 2.01
N ASN A 55 -8.11 9.51 1.84
CA ASN A 55 -7.43 10.23 2.91
C ASN A 55 -6.56 9.34 3.81
N TYR A 56 -5.91 8.32 3.24
CA TYR A 56 -4.91 7.54 3.99
C TYR A 56 -3.62 8.33 4.13
N THR A 57 -2.97 8.22 5.30
CA THR A 57 -1.63 8.75 5.51
C THR A 57 -0.60 7.73 5.05
N TYR A 58 0.36 8.14 4.23
CA TYR A 58 1.44 7.26 3.79
C TYR A 58 2.76 7.98 3.57
N ASN A 59 3.85 7.25 3.72
CA ASN A 59 5.20 7.67 3.37
C ASN A 59 5.72 6.85 2.18
N ARG A 60 6.34 7.53 1.21
CA ARG A 60 6.89 6.90 0.02
C ARG A 60 8.40 6.85 0.08
N GLU A 61 8.95 5.69 -0.23
CA GLU A 61 10.38 5.45 -0.46
C GLU A 61 10.54 4.79 -1.84
N LYS A 62 11.69 4.92 -2.51
CA LYS A 62 11.91 4.56 -3.94
C LYS A 62 10.99 3.46 -4.50
N ASN A 63 11.05 2.28 -3.88
CA ASN A 63 10.31 1.06 -4.27
C ASN A 63 9.39 0.54 -3.15
N LYS A 64 9.04 1.41 -2.20
CA LYS A 64 8.25 1.06 -1.02
C LYS A 64 7.24 2.14 -0.64
N LEU A 65 6.14 1.72 -0.06
CA LEU A 65 5.14 2.59 0.50
C LEU A 65 4.81 2.14 1.92
N PHE A 66 4.73 3.06 2.85
CA PHE A 66 4.33 2.79 4.23
C PHE A 66 3.01 3.47 4.48
N VAL A 67 1.92 2.72 4.62
CA VAL A 67 0.58 3.25 4.90
C VAL A 67 0.27 3.07 6.38
N THR A 68 -0.24 4.12 7.03
CA THR A 68 -0.59 4.12 8.46
C THR A 68 -2.03 4.56 8.67
N LEU A 69 -2.72 3.91 9.59
CA LEU A 69 -4.07 4.23 10.07
C LEU A 69 -4.05 4.83 11.47
#